data_AF-A0A0B5EUC9-F1
#
_entry.id   AF-A0A0B5EUC9-F1
#
_cell.length_a   1.000
_cell.length_b   1.000
_cell.length_c   1.000
_cell.angle_alpha   90.00
_cell.angle_beta   90.00
_cell.angle_gamma   90.00
#
_symmetry.space_group_name_H-M   'P 1'
#
loop_
_entity.id
_entity.type
_entity.pdbx_description
1 polymer ?
#
loop_
_entity_poly.entity_id
_entity_poly.type
_entity_poly.pdbx_seq_one_letter_code
_entity_poly.pdbx_strand_id
1 'polypeptide(L)'
;MGLAGALVRLHLIPGIGPWTAAETLRRALGAPDTLTLGDLHLPVQIGYALTGARGGTDEQMLERTTSARAESTFLTCSARGALQSLC
;
A
#
# COMPACT_ATOMS: atom_id res chain seq x y z
N MET A 1 -15.56 -1.63 15.09
CA MET A 1 -15.38 -0.94 13.81
C MET A 1 -14.25 -1.63 13.07
N GLY A 2 -14.48 -2.28 11.93
CA GLY A 2 -13.43 -3.01 11.21
C GLY A 2 -12.48 -2.10 10.43
N LEU A 3 -11.29 -2.60 10.09
CA LEU A 3 -10.24 -1.89 9.33
C LEU A 3 -10.75 -1.36 7.98
N ALA A 4 -11.55 -2.15 7.26
CA ALA A 4 -12.19 -1.73 6.01
C ALA A 4 -13.08 -0.49 6.21
N GLY A 5 -13.80 -0.40 7.33
CA GLY A 5 -14.59 0.78 7.66
C GLY A 5 -13.72 1.99 8.00
N ALA A 6 -12.55 1.80 8.62
CA ALA A 6 -11.63 2.88 8.93
C ALA A 6 -11.06 3.51 7.65
N LEU A 7 -10.71 2.68 6.65
CA LEU A 7 -10.24 3.16 5.33
C LEU A 7 -11.24 4.07 4.63
N VAL A 8 -12.50 3.64 4.55
CA VAL A 8 -13.55 4.44 3.92
C VAL A 8 -13.67 5.81 4.58
N ARG A 9 -13.56 5.87 5.91
CA ARG A 9 -13.63 7.13 6.66
C ARG A 9 -12.42 8.02 6.46
N LEU A 10 -11.22 7.44 6.37
CA LEU A 10 -9.99 8.21 6.13
C LEU A 10 -10.04 8.91 4.76
N HIS A 11 -10.58 8.25 3.73
CA HIS A 11 -10.74 8.86 2.40
C HIS A 11 -11.79 9.98 2.30
N LEU A 12 -12.61 10.18 3.33
CA LEU A 12 -13.52 11.33 3.37
C LEU A 12 -12.80 12.64 3.71
N ILE A 13 -11.57 12.58 4.20
CA ILE A 13 -10.78 13.76 4.55
C ILE A 13 -10.02 14.24 3.30
N PRO A 14 -10.26 15.48 2.81
CA PRO A 14 -9.51 16.02 1.69
C PRO A 14 -8.01 16.00 1.93
N GLY A 15 -7.25 15.52 0.95
CA GLY A 15 -5.79 15.35 1.05
C GLY A 15 -5.34 14.00 1.61
N ILE A 16 -6.24 13.15 2.13
CA ILE A 16 -5.90 11.77 2.51
C ILE A 16 -6.08 10.82 1.34
N GLY A 17 -4.96 10.56 0.66
CA GLY A 17 -4.86 9.57 -0.40
C GLY A 17 -4.66 8.13 0.08
N PRO A 18 -4.63 7.16 -0.85
CA PRO A 18 -4.42 5.73 -0.59
C PRO A 18 -3.22 5.42 0.29
N TRP A 19 -2.07 6.03 -0.02
CA TRP A 19 -0.82 5.83 0.73
C TRP A 19 -0.99 6.21 2.20
N THR A 20 -1.50 7.42 2.48
CA THR A 20 -1.70 7.91 3.84
C THR A 20 -2.69 7.05 4.63
N ALA A 21 -3.77 6.61 4.00
CA ALA A 21 -4.76 5.76 4.65
C ALA A 21 -4.17 4.39 5.03
N ALA A 22 -3.45 3.73 4.12
CA ALA A 22 -2.77 2.45 4.37
C ALA A 22 -1.72 2.56 5.48
N GLU A 23 -0.90 3.62 5.47
CA GLU A 23 0.11 3.86 6.51
C GLU A 23 -0.50 4.14 7.88
N THR A 24 -1.65 4.83 7.91
CA THR A 24 -2.40 5.08 9.15
C THR A 24 -2.95 3.77 9.71
N LEU A 25 -3.54 2.92 8.88
CA LEU A 25 -4.01 1.60 9.30
C LEU A 25 -2.87 0.76 9.89
N ARG A 26 -1.74 0.69 9.19
CA ARG A 26 -0.59 -0.11 9.60
C ARG A 26 0.02 0.37 10.92
N ARG A 27 0.26 1.68 11.08
CA ARG A 27 0.97 2.23 12.24
C ARG A 27 0.08 2.53 13.44
N ALA A 28 -1.15 3.00 13.22
CA ALA A 28 -2.03 3.46 14.29
C ALA A 28 -3.15 2.47 14.63
N LEU A 29 -3.61 1.68 13.66
CA LEU A 29 -4.73 0.74 13.85
C LEU A 29 -4.30 -0.73 13.93
N GLY A 30 -2.98 -1.00 13.86
CA GLY A 30 -2.42 -2.34 14.03
C GLY A 30 -2.85 -3.30 12.92
N ALA A 31 -2.81 -2.84 11.65
CA ALA A 31 -3.10 -3.66 10.48
C ALA A 31 -1.80 -4.17 9.81
N PRO A 32 -1.17 -5.25 10.33
CA PRO A 32 0.14 -5.72 9.85
C PRO A 32 0.11 -6.21 8.40
N ASP A 33 -1.03 -6.72 7.94
CA ASP A 33 -1.21 -7.29 6.59
C ASP A 33 -1.58 -6.25 5.52
N THR A 34 -1.47 -4.96 5.86
CA THR A 34 -1.70 -3.85 4.92
C THR A 34 -0.39 -3.47 4.24
N LEU A 35 -0.32 -3.65 2.93
CA LEU A 35 0.77 -3.14 2.10
C LEU A 35 0.41 -1.78 1.52
N THR A 36 1.37 -0.87 1.58
CA THR A 36 1.24 0.49 1.05
C THR A 36 1.84 0.51 -0.35
N LEU A 37 1.04 0.16 -1.35
CA LEU A 37 1.46 0.22 -2.75
C LEU A 37 1.57 1.69 -3.20
N GLY A 38 2.43 1.95 -4.17
CA GLY A 38 2.81 3.29 -4.61
C GLY A 38 3.81 3.97 -3.68
N ASP A 39 4.31 3.27 -2.66
CA ASP A 39 5.45 3.74 -1.87
C ASP A 39 6.75 3.63 -2.68
N LEU A 40 7.52 4.70 -2.73
CA LEU A 40 8.73 4.78 -3.54
C LEU A 40 9.83 3.79 -3.09
N HIS A 41 9.90 3.48 -1.80
CA HIS A 41 11.01 2.75 -1.20
C HIS A 41 10.63 1.32 -0.82
N LEU A 42 9.38 1.10 -0.41
CA LEU A 42 8.90 -0.18 0.08
C LEU A 42 9.16 -1.36 -0.87
N PRO A 43 8.81 -1.32 -2.18
CA PRO A 43 9.04 -2.45 -3.07
C PRO A 43 10.54 -2.70 -3.32
N VAL A 44 11.36 -1.64 -3.30
CA VAL A 44 12.82 -1.77 -3.44
C VAL A 44 13.43 -2.42 -2.21
N GLN A 45 13.02 -2.01 -1.01
CA GLN A 45 13.49 -2.57 0.25
C GLN A 45 13.09 -4.03 0.41
N ILE A 46 11.82 -4.36 0.14
CA ILE A 46 11.32 -5.75 0.23
C ILE A 46 11.95 -6.62 -0.86
N GLY A 47 12.05 -6.13 -2.10
CA GLY A 47 12.72 -6.84 -3.19
C GLY A 47 14.17 -7.17 -2.86
N TYR A 48 14.91 -6.21 -2.29
CA TYR A 48 16.28 -6.42 -1.85
C TYR A 48 16.36 -7.41 -0.68
N ALA A 49 15.50 -7.29 0.33
CA ALA A 49 15.50 -8.20 1.48
C ALA A 49 15.21 -9.66 1.08
N LEU A 50 14.32 -9.88 0.11
CA LEU A 50 13.90 -11.22 -0.30
C LEU A 50 14.81 -11.84 -1.39
N THR A 51 15.48 -11.04 -2.22
CA THR A 51 16.24 -11.56 -3.38
C THR A 51 17.62 -10.96 -3.60
N GLY A 52 18.01 -9.93 -2.84
CA GLY A 52 19.26 -9.20 -3.04
C GLY A 52 19.28 -8.31 -4.29
N ALA A 53 18.21 -8.32 -5.11
CA ALA A 53 18.11 -7.49 -6.31
C ALA A 53 17.76 -6.03 -5.96
N ARG A 54 18.33 -5.08 -6.71
CA ARG A 54 17.95 -3.66 -6.66
C ARG A 54 16.85 -3.37 -7.68
N GLY A 55 15.91 -2.50 -7.33
CA GLY A 55 14.85 -2.04 -8.24
C GLY A 55 13.55 -2.86 -8.22
N GLY A 56 13.09 -3.30 -7.04
CA GLY A 56 11.81 -4.00 -6.90
C GLY A 56 10.59 -3.13 -7.27
N THR A 57 9.56 -3.73 -7.85
CA THR A 57 8.27 -3.08 -8.17
C THR A 57 7.16 -3.52 -7.22
N ASP A 58 6.05 -2.78 -7.21
CA ASP A 58 4.87 -3.14 -6.41
C ASP A 58 4.30 -4.50 -6.80
N GLU A 59 4.28 -4.82 -8.09
CA GLU A 59 3.83 -6.12 -8.60
C GLU A 59 4.71 -7.25 -8.10
N GLN A 60 6.03 -7.08 -8.15
CA GLN A 60 7.00 -8.06 -7.66
C GLN A 60 6.90 -8.23 -6.14
N MET A 61 6.72 -7.13 -5.41
CA MET A 61 6.48 -7.18 -3.96
C MET A 61 5.19 -7.96 -3.66
N LEU A 62 4.10 -7.67 -4.38
CA LEU A 62 2.80 -8.29 -4.19
C LEU A 62 2.86 -9.80 -4.43
N GLU A 63 3.45 -10.23 -5.54
CA GLU A 63 3.63 -11.64 -5.89
C GLU A 63 4.37 -12.42 -4.79
N ARG A 64 5.38 -11.79 -4.17
CA ARG A 64 6.25 -12.46 -3.18
C ARG A 64 5.69 -12.46 -1.77
N THR A 65 4.87 -11.49 -1.43
CA THR A 65 4.31 -11.31 -0.08
C THR A 65 2.94 -11.97 0.06
N THR A 66 2.20 -12.14 -1.03
CA THR A 66 0.85 -12.72 -1.01
C THR A 66 0.92 -14.24 -1.10
N SER A 67 1.32 -14.89 -0.01
CA SER A 67 0.97 -16.29 0.22
C SER A 67 -0.54 -16.39 0.50
N ALA A 68 -1.20 -17.41 -0.04
CA ALA A 68 -2.65 -17.55 -0.29
C ALA A 68 -3.61 -17.52 0.93
N ARG A 69 -3.31 -16.81 2.03
CA ARG A 69 -4.19 -16.70 3.20
C ARG A 69 -4.67 -15.28 3.52
N ALA A 70 -4.24 -14.27 2.78
CA ALA A 70 -4.49 -12.90 3.21
C ALA A 70 -5.64 -12.26 2.42
N GLU A 71 -6.74 -11.97 3.12
CA GLU A 71 -7.65 -10.85 2.82
C GLU A 71 -6.90 -9.52 2.98
N SER A 72 -5.72 -9.39 2.36
CA SER A 72 -4.89 -8.21 2.46
C SER A 72 -5.57 -7.07 1.72
N THR A 73 -5.85 -6.01 2.46
CA THR A 73 -6.39 -4.78 1.89
C THR A 73 -5.26 -4.07 1.15
N PHE A 74 -5.07 -4.45 -0.12
CA PHE A 74 -4.13 -3.81 -1.03
C PHE A 74 -4.72 -2.47 -1.49
N LEU A 75 -4.16 -1.34 -1.06
CA LEU A 75 -4.50 -0.04 -1.63
C LEU A 75 -3.52 0.30 -2.74
N THR A 76 -3.96 0.20 -3.99
CA THR A 76 -3.18 0.64 -5.15
C THR A 76 -3.34 2.13 -5.38
N CYS A 77 -2.23 2.76 -5.81
CA CYS A 77 -2.25 3.91 -6.69
C CYS A 77 -2.28 3.39 -8.15
N SER A 78 -3.44 3.05 -8.68
CA SER A 78 -3.59 2.86 -10.13
C SER A 78 -4.93 3.40 -10.60
N ALA A 79 -5.10 4.71 -10.47
CA ALA A 79 -5.87 5.45 -11.45
C ALA A 79 -5.01 5.51 -12.72
N ARG A 80 -5.20 4.54 -13.61
CA ARG A 80 -4.65 4.59 -14.96
C ARG A 80 -5.27 5.83 -15.65
N GLY A 81 -4.52 6.93 -15.68
CA GLY A 81 -4.81 8.11 -16.51
C GLY A 81 -5.78 9.14 -15.96
N ALA A 82 -5.42 9.86 -14.89
CA ALA A 82 -5.84 11.26 -14.70
C ALA A 82 -4.96 11.91 -13.62
N LEU A 83 -4.38 13.06 -13.95
CA LEU A 83 -3.69 13.98 -13.03
C LEU A 83 -2.25 13.61 -12.63
N GLN A 84 -1.36 13.55 -13.62
CA GLN A 84 -0.09 14.29 -13.49
C GLN A 84 -0.38 15.78 -13.64
N SER A 85 -0.89 16.40 -12.59
CA SER A 85 -0.82 17.85 -12.38
C SER A 85 -1.19 18.08 -10.93
N LEU A 86 -0.24 18.62 -10.16
CA LEU A 86 -0.29 18.87 -8.72
C LEU A 86 0.17 17.70 -7.84
N CYS A 87 1.34 17.14 -8.18
CA CYS A 87 2.47 17.22 -7.25
C CYS A 87 3.31 18.44 -7.66
#